data_AF-A0A3C1YEL5-F1
#
_entry.id   AF-A0A3C1YEL5-F1
#
_cell.length_a   1.000
_cell.length_b   1.000
_cell.length_c   1.000
_cell.angle_alpha   90.00
_cell.angle_beta   90.00
_cell.angle_gamma   90.00
#
_symmetry.space_group_name_H-M   'P 1'
#
loop_
_entity.id
_entity.type
_entity.pdbx_description
1 polymer ?
#
loop_
_entity_poly.entity_id
_entity_poly.type
_entity_poly.pdbx_seq_one_letter_code
_entity_poly.pdbx_strand_id
1 'polypeptide(L)'
;MDDERYAYATGRIRAMETSLLDRGRIDRMVEASGAEEALKVLGESAYAEHIASLASVHAYETMLDQVLHRTYRELRLFAPDPELVGLFASRYDYHNLKVLYKASKLGEERDELLVRDVGNIPLAALQRAVRDEDYRSLTRTMRDAAKQAAAELRLKANPQRVDLLLDRAMFTEMTERACQFDSPFLDDYLAYQIDLLNIKTYLRVKRANLSRDFLEQALLPFGRLDLTKLVQLADPPEVLADRLLNSSYARFIEDAVLSYQKTDTLTRFEKLADDFLLRHVQKAKYTAFGLEPIAAFILAQENEVKLIRIIMVGKINRLPVAEIKERLRDVYV
;
A
#
# COMPACT_ATOMS: atom_id res chain seq x y z
N MET A 1 10.44 5.72 -24.49
CA MET A 1 10.57 6.94 -25.30
C MET A 1 10.42 8.09 -24.33
N ASP A 2 11.39 9.00 -24.28
CA ASP A 2 11.33 10.13 -23.35
C ASP A 2 10.18 11.09 -23.76
N ASP A 3 9.33 11.45 -22.81
CA ASP A 3 8.22 12.39 -23.03
C ASP A 3 8.59 13.77 -22.47
N GLU A 4 8.93 14.71 -23.35
CA GLU A 4 9.38 16.06 -22.98
C GLU A 4 8.35 16.85 -22.16
N ARG A 5 7.05 16.50 -22.22
CA ARG A 5 6.01 17.11 -21.37
C ARG A 5 6.33 16.92 -19.89
N TYR A 6 7.06 15.86 -19.56
CA TYR A 6 7.46 15.53 -18.20
C TYR A 6 8.75 16.21 -17.75
N ALA A 7 9.48 16.92 -18.62
CA ALA A 7 10.81 17.45 -18.28
C ALA A 7 10.83 18.34 -17.03
N TYR A 8 9.90 19.30 -16.94
CA TYR A 8 9.75 20.17 -15.77
C TYR A 8 9.36 19.38 -14.52
N ALA A 9 8.37 18.48 -14.65
CA ALA A 9 7.88 17.68 -13.54
C ALA A 9 8.96 16.74 -13.01
N THR A 10 9.69 16.04 -13.88
CA THR A 10 10.81 15.19 -13.50
C THR A 10 11.91 15.99 -12.80
N GLY A 11 12.28 17.18 -13.30
CA GLY A 11 13.25 18.05 -12.63
C GLY A 11 12.84 18.41 -11.20
N ARG A 12 11.55 18.73 -10.99
CA ARG A 12 11.00 18.97 -9.64
C ARG A 12 11.02 17.71 -8.78
N ILE A 13 10.61 16.57 -9.32
CA ILE A 13 10.67 15.29 -8.61
C ILE A 13 12.09 14.99 -8.13
N ARG A 14 13.11 15.17 -8.99
CA ARG A 14 14.52 14.94 -8.59
C ARG A 14 14.95 15.84 -7.44
N ALA A 15 14.48 17.09 -7.41
CA ALA A 15 14.73 17.98 -6.27
C ALA A 15 14.00 17.49 -5.01
N MET A 16 12.73 17.07 -5.13
CA MET A 16 11.94 16.55 -4.02
C MET A 16 12.51 15.22 -3.47
N GLU A 17 13.06 14.35 -4.31
CA GLU A 17 13.69 13.09 -3.91
C GLU A 17 14.84 13.29 -2.90
N THR A 18 15.54 14.44 -2.93
CA THR A 18 16.61 14.76 -1.97
C THR A 18 16.10 14.95 -0.54
N SER A 19 14.79 15.14 -0.38
CA SER A 19 14.15 15.33 0.93
C SER A 19 13.67 14.03 1.58
N LEU A 20 13.66 12.93 0.82
CA LEU A 20 13.31 11.60 1.32
C LEU A 20 14.34 11.11 2.34
N LEU A 21 13.90 10.26 3.26
CA LEU A 21 14.68 9.68 4.32
C LEU A 21 15.58 8.56 3.77
N ASP A 22 16.87 8.70 4.05
CA ASP A 22 17.87 7.68 3.78
C ASP A 22 17.86 6.57 4.87
N ARG A 23 18.60 5.50 4.60
CA ARG A 23 18.75 4.38 5.55
C ARG A 23 19.35 4.84 6.87
N GLY A 24 20.31 5.75 6.85
CA GLY A 24 20.98 6.25 8.05
C GLY A 24 20.01 6.94 9.01
N ARG A 25 19.08 7.74 8.49
CA ARG A 25 18.03 8.39 9.30
C ARG A 25 17.05 7.37 9.86
N ILE A 26 16.57 6.44 9.04
CA ILE A 26 15.69 5.35 9.48
C ILE A 26 16.33 4.56 10.62
N ASP A 27 17.61 4.19 10.48
CA ASP A 27 18.35 3.48 11.52
C ASP A 27 18.48 4.32 12.80
N ARG A 28 18.79 5.63 12.70
CA ARG A 28 18.82 6.54 13.87
C ARG A 28 17.48 6.61 14.59
N MET A 29 16.36 6.69 13.87
CA MET A 29 15.02 6.68 14.48
C MET A 29 14.75 5.35 15.21
N VAL A 30 15.23 4.25 14.66
CA VAL A 30 15.07 2.90 15.21
C VAL A 30 15.96 2.68 16.43
N GLU A 31 17.13 3.31 16.51
CA GLU A 31 18.01 3.27 17.69
C GLU A 31 17.61 4.27 18.78
N ALA A 32 16.68 5.19 18.49
CA ALA A 32 16.23 6.18 19.45
C ALA A 32 15.64 5.54 20.73
N SER A 33 15.82 6.18 21.89
CA SER A 33 15.42 5.62 23.19
C SER A 33 13.91 5.50 23.39
N GLY A 34 13.10 6.26 22.63
CA GLY A 34 11.65 6.29 22.72
C GLY A 34 11.01 7.02 21.54
N ALA A 35 9.69 7.16 21.56
CA ALA A 35 8.91 7.76 20.48
C ALA A 35 9.23 9.26 20.30
N GLU A 36 9.40 9.98 21.40
CA GLU A 36 9.77 11.40 21.42
C GLU A 36 11.13 11.62 20.74
N GLU A 37 12.12 10.79 21.06
CA GLU A 37 13.46 10.91 20.50
C GLU A 37 13.48 10.49 19.02
N ALA A 38 12.70 9.48 18.64
CA ALA A 38 12.51 9.13 17.22
C ALA A 38 11.90 10.28 16.42
N LEU A 39 10.93 11.02 16.99
CA LEU A 39 10.37 12.21 16.36
C LEU A 39 11.37 13.36 16.28
N LYS A 40 12.27 13.54 17.26
CA LYS A 40 13.34 14.55 17.14
C LYS A 40 14.28 14.25 15.98
N VAL A 41 14.68 12.99 15.81
CA VAL A 41 15.49 12.57 14.64
C VAL A 41 14.75 12.85 13.34
N LEU A 42 13.44 12.58 13.30
CA LEU A 42 12.60 12.91 12.15
C LEU A 42 12.49 14.44 11.93
N GLY A 43 12.49 15.23 12.99
CA GLY A 43 12.48 16.70 12.96
C GLY A 43 13.73 17.34 12.34
N GLU A 44 14.80 16.58 12.11
CA GLU A 44 15.98 17.04 11.36
C GLU A 44 15.79 16.93 9.83
N SER A 45 14.61 16.53 9.36
CA SER A 45 14.30 16.27 7.94
C SER A 45 13.20 17.22 7.42
N ALA A 46 12.69 16.97 6.21
CA ALA A 46 11.57 17.72 5.63
C ALA A 46 10.26 17.61 6.46
N TYR A 47 10.20 16.69 7.43
CA TYR A 47 9.09 16.53 8.36
C TYR A 47 9.06 17.56 9.50
N ALA A 48 10.11 18.39 9.65
CA ALA A 48 10.23 19.38 10.72
C ALA A 48 8.99 20.27 10.86
N GLU A 49 8.48 20.79 9.74
CA GLU A 49 7.31 21.69 9.70
C GLU A 49 6.04 21.00 10.23
N HIS A 50 5.88 19.71 9.93
CA HIS A 50 4.70 18.95 10.36
C HIS A 50 4.79 18.57 11.84
N ILE A 51 6.00 18.27 12.34
CA ILE A 51 6.23 17.91 13.75
C ILE A 51 5.99 19.11 14.68
N ALA A 52 6.32 20.33 14.25
CA ALA A 52 6.09 21.54 15.05
C ALA A 52 4.60 21.75 15.44
N SER A 53 3.68 21.17 14.66
CA SER A 53 2.23 21.23 14.89
C SER A 53 1.67 20.07 15.71
N LEU A 54 2.50 19.09 16.09
CA LEU A 54 2.04 17.90 16.81
C LEU A 54 1.71 18.22 18.27
N ALA A 55 0.48 17.88 18.69
CA ALA A 55 0.06 18.00 20.07
C ALA A 55 0.74 16.97 21.00
N SER A 56 1.05 15.78 20.48
CA SER A 56 1.77 14.72 21.22
C SER A 56 2.36 13.68 20.26
N VAL A 57 3.23 12.81 20.77
CA VAL A 57 3.79 11.68 20.00
C VAL A 57 2.72 10.70 19.51
N HIS A 58 1.56 10.63 20.18
CA HIS A 58 0.45 9.76 19.78
C HIS A 58 -0.35 10.33 18.60
N ALA A 59 -0.17 11.61 18.28
CA ALA A 59 -0.78 12.26 17.12
C ALA A 59 0.05 12.13 15.84
N TYR A 60 1.10 11.30 15.83
CA TYR A 60 1.99 11.15 14.68
C TYR A 60 1.26 10.72 13.39
N GLU A 61 0.17 9.96 13.49
CA GLU A 61 -0.64 9.57 12.33
C GLU A 61 -1.22 10.80 11.61
N THR A 62 -1.66 11.83 12.35
CA THR A 62 -2.14 13.09 11.76
C THR A 62 -1.03 13.79 10.96
N MET A 63 0.22 13.73 11.44
CA MET A 63 1.36 14.27 10.69
C MET A 63 1.59 13.45 9.41
N LEU A 64 1.51 12.13 9.46
CA LEU A 64 1.66 11.27 8.28
C LEU A 64 0.57 11.54 7.23
N ASP A 65 -0.67 11.74 7.67
CA ASP A 65 -1.78 12.10 6.78
C ASP A 65 -1.58 13.47 6.13
N GLN A 66 -1.09 14.46 6.89
CA GLN A 66 -0.78 15.79 6.34
C GLN A 66 0.35 15.74 5.30
N VAL A 67 1.36 14.89 5.52
CA VAL A 67 2.46 14.69 4.57
C VAL A 67 1.92 14.08 3.27
N LEU A 68 1.10 13.02 3.37
CA LEU A 68 0.45 12.43 2.20
C LEU A 68 -0.43 13.46 1.47
N HIS A 69 -1.28 14.20 2.19
CA HIS A 69 -2.13 15.24 1.62
C HIS A 69 -1.30 16.29 0.85
N ARG A 70 -0.24 16.82 1.48
CA ARG A 70 0.65 17.81 0.87
C ARG A 70 1.28 17.25 -0.40
N THR A 71 1.84 16.04 -0.35
CA THR A 71 2.48 15.40 -1.49
C THR A 71 1.51 15.21 -2.64
N TYR A 72 0.36 14.59 -2.40
CA TYR A 72 -0.64 14.35 -3.44
C TYR A 72 -1.19 15.67 -4.02
N ARG A 73 -1.43 16.67 -3.19
CA ARG A 73 -1.86 18.00 -3.64
C ARG A 73 -0.80 18.66 -4.52
N GLU A 74 0.45 18.65 -4.09
CA GLU A 74 1.55 19.29 -4.83
C GLU A 74 1.75 18.61 -6.19
N LEU A 75 1.76 17.28 -6.23
CA LEU A 75 1.91 16.52 -7.48
C LEU A 75 0.79 16.81 -8.47
N ARG A 76 -0.47 16.92 -8.01
CA ARG A 76 -1.60 17.30 -8.88
C ARG A 76 -1.44 18.68 -9.52
N LEU A 77 -0.66 19.60 -8.93
CA LEU A 77 -0.46 20.95 -9.46
C LEU A 77 0.52 21.03 -10.62
N PHE A 78 1.47 20.09 -10.72
CA PHE A 78 2.53 20.17 -11.74
C PHE A 78 2.73 18.89 -12.56
N ALA A 79 2.13 17.76 -12.18
CA ALA A 79 2.15 16.56 -13.01
C ALA A 79 1.43 16.83 -14.34
N PRO A 80 2.03 16.49 -15.50
CA PRO A 80 1.40 16.67 -16.80
C PRO A 80 0.09 15.91 -16.93
N ASP A 81 0.00 14.74 -16.31
CA ASP A 81 -1.18 13.89 -16.29
C ASP A 81 -1.67 13.71 -14.83
N PRO A 82 -2.57 14.57 -14.33
CA PRO A 82 -3.11 14.48 -12.96
C PRO A 82 -3.83 13.15 -12.67
N GLU A 83 -4.31 12.47 -13.71
CA GLU A 83 -4.90 11.13 -13.61
C GLU A 83 -3.92 10.08 -13.09
N LEU A 84 -2.61 10.24 -13.32
CA LEU A 84 -1.59 9.35 -12.75
C LEU A 84 -1.57 9.47 -11.22
N VAL A 85 -1.64 10.70 -10.71
CA VAL A 85 -1.74 10.95 -9.27
C VAL A 85 -3.07 10.41 -8.74
N GLY A 86 -4.15 10.60 -9.51
CA GLY A 86 -5.47 10.06 -9.21
C GLY A 86 -5.54 8.53 -9.20
N LEU A 87 -4.68 7.84 -9.97
CA LEU A 87 -4.57 6.38 -9.97
C LEU A 87 -4.12 5.87 -8.60
N PHE A 88 -3.04 6.42 -8.04
CA PHE A 88 -2.55 6.02 -6.71
C PHE A 88 -3.46 6.51 -5.58
N ALA A 89 -4.04 7.71 -5.73
CA ALA A 89 -4.96 8.29 -4.76
C ALA A 89 -6.21 7.42 -4.51
N SER A 90 -6.65 6.62 -5.49
CA SER A 90 -7.84 5.77 -5.36
C SER A 90 -7.70 4.74 -4.22
N ARG A 91 -6.47 4.32 -3.88
CA ARG A 91 -6.19 3.45 -2.74
C ARG A 91 -6.75 4.00 -1.43
N TYR A 92 -6.71 5.32 -1.27
CA TYR A 92 -7.21 6.00 -0.08
C TYR A 92 -8.74 6.12 -0.07
N ASP A 93 -9.38 6.24 -1.24
CA ASP A 93 -10.84 6.16 -1.35
C ASP A 93 -11.34 4.77 -0.90
N TYR A 94 -10.72 3.70 -1.40
CA TYR A 94 -11.05 2.32 -1.02
C TYR A 94 -10.68 2.00 0.44
N HIS A 95 -9.56 2.52 0.95
CA HIS A 95 -9.20 2.43 2.37
C HIS A 95 -10.28 3.06 3.25
N ASN A 96 -10.67 4.30 2.94
CA ASN A 96 -11.70 5.02 3.69
C ASN A 96 -13.04 4.27 3.65
N LEU A 97 -13.45 3.72 2.50
CA LEU A 97 -14.65 2.87 2.43
C LEU A 97 -14.55 1.64 3.34
N LYS A 98 -13.41 0.93 3.34
CA LYS A 98 -13.20 -0.22 4.23
C LYS A 98 -13.32 0.17 5.70
N VAL A 99 -12.70 1.28 6.10
CA VAL A 99 -12.80 1.82 7.46
C VAL A 99 -14.26 2.13 7.82
N LEU A 100 -14.96 2.88 6.97
CA LEU A 100 -16.35 3.29 7.19
C LEU A 100 -17.30 2.09 7.31
N TYR A 101 -17.17 1.09 6.44
CA TYR A 101 -17.99 -0.12 6.52
C TYR A 101 -17.73 -0.93 7.78
N LYS A 102 -16.46 -1.05 8.23
CA LYS A 102 -16.11 -1.72 9.49
C LYS A 102 -16.65 -0.96 10.70
N ALA A 103 -16.48 0.35 10.72
CA ALA A 103 -16.98 1.23 11.78
C ALA A 103 -18.50 1.15 11.90
N SER A 104 -19.21 1.24 10.76
CA SER A 104 -20.67 1.06 10.69
C SER A 104 -21.13 -0.30 11.23
N LYS A 105 -20.39 -1.38 10.94
CA LYS A 105 -20.70 -2.72 11.47
C LYS A 105 -20.53 -2.83 12.99
N LEU A 106 -19.54 -2.14 13.55
CA LEU A 106 -19.25 -2.13 14.98
C LEU A 106 -20.12 -1.12 15.75
N GLY A 107 -20.82 -0.22 15.06
CA GLY A 107 -21.55 0.88 15.69
C GLY A 107 -20.62 1.91 16.32
N GLU A 108 -19.41 2.05 15.77
CA GLU A 108 -18.36 2.94 16.27
C GLU A 108 -18.07 4.04 15.24
N GLU A 109 -17.51 5.16 15.71
CA GLU A 109 -16.84 6.14 14.86
C GLU A 109 -15.33 5.88 14.92
N ARG A 110 -14.68 5.84 13.76
CA ARG A 110 -13.25 5.55 13.59
C ARG A 110 -12.58 6.59 12.72
N ASP A 111 -12.92 7.85 12.97
CA ASP A 111 -12.46 9.01 12.20
C ASP A 111 -10.94 9.17 12.22
N GLU A 112 -10.28 8.65 13.27
CA GLU A 112 -8.83 8.60 13.41
C GLU A 112 -8.14 7.66 12.42
N LEU A 113 -8.88 6.76 11.77
CA LEU A 113 -8.36 5.82 10.77
C LEU A 113 -8.62 6.29 9.33
N LEU A 114 -9.34 7.40 9.15
CA LEU A 114 -9.69 7.95 7.85
C LEU A 114 -8.61 8.89 7.35
N VAL A 115 -8.18 8.70 6.10
CA VAL A 115 -7.21 9.58 5.44
C VAL A 115 -7.96 10.70 4.72
N ARG A 116 -7.68 11.95 5.07
CA ARG A 116 -8.40 13.13 4.56
C ARG A 116 -7.69 13.75 3.36
N ASP A 117 -8.48 14.21 2.38
CA ASP A 117 -8.04 15.04 1.25
C ASP A 117 -6.88 14.48 0.39
N VAL A 118 -6.70 13.16 0.36
CA VAL A 118 -5.75 12.45 -0.52
C VAL A 118 -6.46 11.80 -1.71
N GLY A 119 -7.58 11.12 -1.42
CA GLY A 119 -8.38 10.40 -2.40
C GLY A 119 -9.00 11.28 -3.48
N ASN A 120 -9.63 10.66 -4.47
CA ASN A 120 -10.34 11.36 -5.54
C ASN A 120 -11.75 11.76 -5.16
N ILE A 121 -12.33 11.12 -4.14
CA ILE A 121 -13.70 11.34 -3.72
C ILE A 121 -13.69 12.06 -2.37
N PRO A 122 -14.41 13.19 -2.22
CA PRO A 122 -14.52 13.87 -0.94
C PRO A 122 -15.00 12.92 0.17
N LEU A 123 -14.36 12.96 1.34
CA LEU A 123 -14.67 12.04 2.44
C LEU A 123 -16.16 12.06 2.82
N ALA A 124 -16.78 13.24 2.81
CA ALA A 124 -18.22 13.38 3.08
C ALA A 124 -19.09 12.58 2.10
N ALA A 125 -18.67 12.42 0.85
CA ALA A 125 -19.39 11.60 -0.13
C ALA A 125 -19.21 10.10 0.14
N LEU A 126 -18.02 9.65 0.54
CA LEU A 126 -17.80 8.26 0.97
C LEU A 126 -18.62 7.92 2.23
N GLN A 127 -18.68 8.86 3.18
CA GLN A 127 -19.51 8.73 4.37
C GLN A 127 -21.01 8.62 4.05
N ARG A 128 -21.53 9.46 3.14
CA ARG A 128 -22.91 9.35 2.63
C ARG A 128 -23.16 8.02 1.92
N ALA A 129 -22.19 7.53 1.14
CA ALA A 129 -22.31 6.25 0.46
C ALA A 129 -22.47 5.08 1.44
N VAL A 130 -21.81 5.11 2.61
CA VAL A 130 -21.95 4.06 3.62
C VAL A 130 -23.18 4.24 4.50
N ARG A 131 -23.49 5.47 4.93
CA ARG A 131 -24.62 5.75 5.84
C ARG A 131 -25.98 5.74 5.15
N ASP A 132 -26.07 6.39 4.00
CA ASP A 132 -27.33 6.68 3.31
C ASP A 132 -27.51 5.82 2.04
N GLU A 133 -26.52 4.96 1.74
CA GLU A 133 -26.44 4.16 0.50
C GLU A 133 -26.52 5.02 -0.76
N ASP A 134 -26.07 6.29 -0.66
CA ASP A 134 -25.96 7.22 -1.76
C ASP A 134 -24.63 7.06 -2.49
N TYR A 135 -24.63 6.17 -3.47
CA TYR A 135 -23.43 5.85 -4.25
C TYR A 135 -23.19 6.78 -5.44
N ARG A 136 -23.92 7.89 -5.61
CA ARG A 136 -23.89 8.72 -6.82
C ARG A 136 -22.49 9.24 -7.16
N SER A 137 -21.70 9.58 -6.14
CA SER A 137 -20.34 10.10 -6.27
C SER A 137 -19.27 9.03 -6.48
N LEU A 138 -19.62 7.74 -6.40
CA LEU A 138 -18.66 6.64 -6.58
C LEU A 138 -18.53 6.27 -8.06
N THR A 139 -17.33 5.81 -8.45
CA THR A 139 -17.09 5.17 -9.75
C THR A 139 -18.00 3.94 -9.90
N ARG A 140 -18.18 3.45 -11.13
CA ARG A 140 -19.03 2.29 -11.39
C ARG A 140 -18.54 1.05 -10.61
N THR A 141 -17.26 0.73 -10.73
CA THR A 141 -16.64 -0.42 -10.07
C THR A 141 -16.75 -0.33 -8.55
N MET A 142 -16.43 0.84 -7.99
CA MET A 142 -16.55 1.08 -6.55
C MET A 142 -17.99 0.99 -6.05
N ARG A 143 -18.97 1.53 -6.80
CA ARG A 143 -20.39 1.45 -6.49
C ARG A 143 -20.90 0.03 -6.43
N ASP A 144 -20.54 -0.79 -7.42
CA ASP A 144 -21.00 -2.18 -7.47
C ASP A 144 -20.42 -2.99 -6.30
N ALA A 145 -19.15 -2.75 -5.96
CA ALA A 145 -18.52 -3.35 -4.79
C ALA A 145 -19.11 -2.85 -3.46
N ALA A 146 -19.40 -1.55 -3.34
CA ALA A 146 -20.03 -0.94 -2.17
C ALA A 146 -21.42 -1.52 -1.90
N LYS A 147 -22.24 -1.70 -2.95
CA LYS A 147 -23.55 -2.38 -2.84
C LYS A 147 -23.42 -3.82 -2.34
N GLN A 148 -22.44 -4.56 -2.86
CA GLN A 148 -22.18 -5.94 -2.41
C GLN A 148 -21.68 -5.97 -0.96
N ALA A 149 -20.78 -5.06 -0.58
CA ALA A 149 -20.31 -4.92 0.79
C ALA A 149 -21.46 -4.61 1.76
N ALA A 150 -22.35 -3.68 1.40
CA ALA A 150 -23.54 -3.37 2.20
C ALA A 150 -24.47 -4.60 2.35
N ALA A 151 -24.66 -5.38 1.29
CA ALA A 151 -25.44 -6.62 1.35
C ALA A 151 -24.78 -7.67 2.27
N GLU A 152 -23.47 -7.88 2.17
CA GLU A 152 -22.70 -8.80 3.02
C GLU A 152 -22.80 -8.42 4.52
N LEU A 153 -22.72 -7.12 4.85
CA LEU A 153 -22.84 -6.66 6.23
C LEU A 153 -24.21 -6.95 6.86
N ARG A 154 -25.29 -6.86 6.07
CA ARG A 154 -26.67 -7.16 6.51
C ARG A 154 -26.84 -8.66 6.82
N LEU A 155 -26.19 -9.52 6.05
CA LEU A 155 -26.27 -10.98 6.22
C LEU A 155 -25.41 -11.51 7.40
N LYS A 156 -24.90 -10.64 8.28
CA LYS A 156 -23.96 -10.96 9.38
C LYS A 156 -22.69 -11.70 8.90
N ALA A 157 -22.27 -11.46 7.66
CA ALA A 157 -21.09 -12.10 7.10
C ALA A 157 -19.77 -11.53 7.66
N ASN A 158 -18.72 -12.33 7.50
CA ASN A 158 -17.35 -12.10 7.92
C ASN A 158 -16.77 -10.76 7.39
N PRO A 159 -16.26 -9.85 8.23
CA PRO A 159 -15.62 -8.60 7.81
C PRO A 159 -14.53 -8.77 6.75
N GLN A 160 -13.88 -9.94 6.70
CA GLN A 160 -12.88 -10.26 5.69
C GLN A 160 -13.47 -10.28 4.26
N ARG A 161 -14.75 -10.64 4.07
CA ARG A 161 -15.40 -10.63 2.76
C ARG A 161 -15.57 -9.21 2.21
N VAL A 162 -15.89 -8.25 3.08
CA VAL A 162 -15.99 -6.83 2.71
C VAL A 162 -14.65 -6.30 2.23
N ASP A 163 -13.57 -6.62 2.95
CA ASP A 163 -12.21 -6.25 2.55
C ASP A 163 -11.85 -6.84 1.17
N LEU A 164 -12.09 -8.14 0.97
CA LEU A 164 -11.78 -8.82 -0.30
C LEU A 164 -12.56 -8.23 -1.49
N LEU A 165 -13.83 -7.89 -1.30
CA LEU A 165 -14.65 -7.26 -2.34
C LEU A 165 -14.13 -5.88 -2.74
N LEU A 166 -13.81 -5.05 -1.75
CA LEU A 166 -13.30 -3.69 -1.99
C LEU A 166 -11.87 -3.71 -2.54
N ASP A 167 -11.01 -4.63 -2.08
CA ASP A 167 -9.66 -4.81 -2.62
C ASP A 167 -9.70 -5.28 -4.09
N ARG A 168 -10.59 -6.25 -4.41
CA ARG A 168 -10.79 -6.69 -5.80
C ARG A 168 -11.24 -5.55 -6.70
N ALA A 169 -12.19 -4.74 -6.24
CA ALA A 169 -12.67 -3.58 -6.98
C ALA A 169 -11.58 -2.52 -7.17
N MET A 170 -10.80 -2.24 -6.12
CA MET A 170 -9.66 -1.33 -6.17
C MET A 170 -8.65 -1.74 -7.24
N PHE A 171 -8.18 -2.99 -7.20
CA PHE A 171 -7.19 -3.47 -8.16
C PHE A 171 -7.75 -3.56 -9.58
N THR A 172 -9.02 -3.93 -9.75
CA THR A 172 -9.67 -3.92 -11.06
C THR A 172 -9.67 -2.51 -11.65
N GLU A 173 -10.16 -1.53 -10.89
CA GLU A 173 -10.23 -0.15 -11.34
C GLU A 173 -8.84 0.46 -11.57
N MET A 174 -7.87 0.18 -10.69
CA MET A 174 -6.50 0.64 -10.84
C MET A 174 -5.86 0.08 -12.12
N THR A 175 -5.98 -1.23 -12.38
CA THR A 175 -5.41 -1.84 -13.57
C THR A 175 -6.07 -1.33 -14.85
N GLU A 176 -7.41 -1.23 -14.89
CA GLU A 176 -8.13 -0.69 -16.05
C GLU A 176 -7.74 0.76 -16.35
N ARG A 177 -7.59 1.59 -15.32
CA ARG A 177 -7.12 2.98 -15.46
C ARG A 177 -5.66 3.06 -15.85
N ALA A 178 -4.82 2.13 -15.41
CA ALA A 178 -3.40 2.13 -15.75
C ALA A 178 -3.16 1.93 -17.25
N CYS A 179 -4.03 1.19 -17.94
CA CYS A 179 -3.94 0.96 -19.38
C CYS A 179 -3.93 2.25 -20.22
N GLN A 180 -4.48 3.36 -19.72
CA GLN A 180 -4.49 4.63 -20.46
C GLN A 180 -3.10 5.28 -20.58
N PHE A 181 -2.13 4.86 -19.76
CA PHE A 181 -0.80 5.44 -19.72
C PHE A 181 0.22 4.71 -20.60
N ASP A 182 -0.13 3.54 -21.14
CA ASP A 182 0.74 2.70 -21.98
C ASP A 182 2.17 2.56 -21.41
N SER A 183 2.26 2.27 -20.10
CA SER A 183 3.53 2.22 -19.38
C SER A 183 3.79 0.82 -18.84
N PRO A 184 4.76 0.09 -19.43
CA PRO A 184 5.19 -1.21 -18.92
C PRO A 184 5.64 -1.15 -17.45
N PHE A 185 6.17 -0.01 -17.01
CA PHE A 185 6.57 0.20 -15.61
C PHE A 185 5.36 0.12 -14.66
N LEU A 186 4.26 0.79 -14.98
CA LEU A 186 3.03 0.76 -14.18
C LEU A 186 2.36 -0.62 -14.24
N ASP A 187 2.30 -1.21 -15.44
CA ASP A 187 1.70 -2.53 -15.65
C ASP A 187 2.48 -3.62 -14.89
N ASP A 188 3.81 -3.61 -14.97
CA ASP A 188 4.68 -4.47 -14.16
C ASP A 188 4.41 -4.25 -12.68
N TYR A 189 4.38 -3.00 -12.21
CA TYR A 189 4.23 -2.68 -10.79
C TYR A 189 2.89 -3.20 -10.23
N LEU A 190 1.77 -2.95 -10.92
CA LEU A 190 0.45 -3.42 -10.50
C LEU A 190 0.35 -4.95 -10.56
N ALA A 191 0.85 -5.57 -11.63
CA ALA A 191 0.85 -7.03 -11.76
C ALA A 191 1.68 -7.70 -10.67
N TYR A 192 2.87 -7.16 -10.37
CA TYR A 192 3.72 -7.63 -9.27
C TYR A 192 3.03 -7.45 -7.91
N GLN A 193 2.37 -6.31 -7.68
CA GLN A 193 1.65 -6.07 -6.43
C GLN A 193 0.51 -7.09 -6.25
N ILE A 194 -0.24 -7.35 -7.30
CA ILE A 194 -1.34 -8.32 -7.32
C ILE A 194 -0.82 -9.75 -7.09
N ASP A 195 0.24 -10.16 -7.78
CA ASP A 195 0.82 -11.49 -7.63
C ASP A 195 1.34 -11.73 -6.21
N LEU A 196 2.04 -10.76 -5.62
CA LEU A 196 2.54 -10.85 -4.25
C LEU A 196 1.39 -10.91 -3.23
N LEU A 197 0.31 -10.14 -3.44
CA LEU A 197 -0.89 -10.22 -2.61
C LEU A 197 -1.58 -11.58 -2.76
N ASN A 198 -1.68 -12.10 -3.99
CA ASN A 198 -2.26 -13.41 -4.26
C ASN A 198 -1.46 -14.54 -3.59
N ILE A 199 -0.13 -14.48 -3.65
CA ILE A 199 0.73 -15.45 -2.95
C ILE A 199 0.50 -15.36 -1.44
N LYS A 200 0.44 -14.13 -0.88
CA LYS A 200 0.15 -13.93 0.54
C LYS A 200 -1.21 -14.53 0.92
N THR A 201 -2.23 -14.29 0.10
CA THR A 201 -3.58 -14.80 0.28
C THR A 201 -3.59 -16.33 0.25
N TYR A 202 -2.91 -16.95 -0.71
CA TYR A 202 -2.76 -18.40 -0.79
C TYR A 202 -2.16 -18.98 0.50
N LEU A 203 -1.04 -18.44 0.97
CA LEU A 203 -0.39 -18.91 2.20
C LEU A 203 -1.31 -18.75 3.43
N ARG A 204 -2.05 -17.64 3.53
CA ARG A 204 -3.01 -17.41 4.61
C ARG A 204 -4.19 -18.39 4.58
N VAL A 205 -4.78 -18.62 3.41
CA VAL A 205 -5.89 -19.57 3.22
C VAL A 205 -5.43 -20.97 3.58
N LYS A 206 -4.24 -21.37 3.11
CA LYS A 206 -3.62 -22.66 3.46
C LYS A 206 -3.44 -22.79 4.98
N ARG A 207 -2.85 -21.79 5.64
CA ARG A 207 -2.66 -21.80 7.11
C ARG A 207 -3.97 -21.92 7.89
N ALA A 208 -5.00 -21.22 7.41
CA ALA A 208 -6.30 -21.18 8.05
C ALA A 208 -7.19 -22.39 7.69
N ASN A 209 -6.69 -23.35 6.90
CA ASN A 209 -7.44 -24.51 6.40
C ASN A 209 -8.79 -24.12 5.75
N LEU A 210 -8.80 -23.02 5.00
CA LEU A 210 -9.98 -22.54 4.29
C LEU A 210 -10.17 -23.28 2.95
N SER A 211 -11.39 -23.23 2.41
CA SER A 211 -11.75 -23.97 1.19
C SER A 211 -11.11 -23.38 -0.08
N ARG A 212 -11.05 -24.22 -1.12
CA ARG A 212 -10.67 -23.79 -2.47
C ARG A 212 -11.58 -22.69 -3.00
N ASP A 213 -12.89 -22.80 -2.79
CA ASP A 213 -13.85 -21.79 -3.22
C ASP A 213 -13.58 -20.43 -2.57
N PHE A 214 -13.14 -20.42 -1.30
CA PHE A 214 -12.73 -19.20 -0.64
C PHE A 214 -11.45 -18.62 -1.27
N LEU A 215 -10.46 -19.47 -1.60
CA LEU A 215 -9.25 -19.03 -2.30
C LEU A 215 -9.61 -18.34 -3.62
N GLU A 216 -10.43 -18.99 -4.45
CA GLU A 216 -10.85 -18.47 -5.76
C GLU A 216 -11.56 -17.11 -5.63
N GLN A 217 -12.40 -16.94 -4.61
CA GLN A 217 -13.03 -15.66 -4.30
C GLN A 217 -12.04 -14.60 -3.77
N ALA A 218 -10.99 -15.00 -3.08
CA ALA A 218 -10.01 -14.11 -2.47
C ALA A 218 -8.87 -13.68 -3.42
N LEU A 219 -8.61 -14.43 -4.49
CA LEU A 219 -7.56 -14.11 -5.46
C LEU A 219 -7.94 -12.92 -6.35
N LEU A 220 -7.08 -11.91 -6.38
CA LEU A 220 -7.22 -10.72 -7.19
C LEU A 220 -6.95 -11.02 -8.67
N PRO A 221 -7.70 -10.41 -9.60
CA PRO A 221 -7.48 -10.55 -11.04
C PRO A 221 -6.28 -9.72 -11.52
N PHE A 222 -5.85 -9.90 -12.77
CA PHE A 222 -4.80 -9.12 -13.46
C PHE A 222 -3.34 -9.32 -12.97
N GLY A 223 -3.11 -10.30 -12.10
CA GLY A 223 -1.76 -10.81 -11.84
C GLY A 223 -1.21 -11.61 -13.03
N ARG A 224 0.09 -11.90 -13.02
CA ARG A 224 0.73 -12.82 -13.99
C ARG A 224 0.61 -14.27 -13.55
N LEU A 225 0.37 -14.49 -12.26
CA LEU A 225 0.29 -15.82 -11.67
C LEU A 225 -1.16 -16.27 -11.54
N ASP A 226 -1.48 -17.38 -12.20
CA ASP A 226 -2.71 -18.12 -11.92
C ASP A 226 -2.45 -19.16 -10.82
N LEU A 227 -2.56 -18.73 -9.57
CA LEU A 227 -2.28 -19.60 -8.42
C LEU A 227 -3.20 -20.83 -8.36
N THR A 228 -4.40 -20.76 -8.92
CA THR A 228 -5.34 -21.90 -8.94
C THR A 228 -4.88 -23.03 -9.86
N LYS A 229 -4.00 -22.71 -10.83
CA LYS A 229 -3.35 -23.67 -11.72
C LYS A 229 -1.94 -24.04 -11.26
N LEU A 230 -1.24 -23.13 -10.60
CA LEU A 230 0.15 -23.34 -10.17
C LEU A 230 0.28 -24.27 -8.97
N VAL A 231 -0.67 -24.20 -8.03
CA VAL A 231 -0.61 -24.93 -6.74
C VAL A 231 -1.97 -25.42 -6.29
N GLN A 232 -1.99 -26.50 -5.51
CA GLN A 232 -3.16 -26.98 -4.79
C GLN A 232 -3.04 -26.66 -3.30
N LEU A 233 -4.17 -26.45 -2.61
CA LEU A 233 -4.16 -26.20 -1.16
C LEU A 233 -3.52 -27.33 -0.33
N ALA A 234 -3.53 -28.56 -0.85
CA ALA A 234 -2.86 -29.70 -0.23
C ALA A 234 -1.34 -29.66 -0.40
N ASP A 235 -0.81 -28.99 -1.44
CA ASP A 235 0.60 -28.99 -1.76
C ASP A 235 1.43 -28.33 -0.66
N PRO A 236 2.58 -28.88 -0.27
CA PRO A 236 3.46 -28.23 0.70
C PRO A 236 3.96 -26.89 0.13
N PRO A 237 4.22 -25.86 0.98
CA PRO A 237 4.61 -24.52 0.52
C PRO A 237 5.82 -24.48 -0.43
N GLU A 238 6.72 -25.45 -0.35
CA GLU A 238 7.90 -25.61 -1.21
C GLU A 238 7.54 -25.79 -2.68
N VAL A 239 6.39 -26.44 -2.96
CA VAL A 239 5.91 -26.58 -4.34
C VAL A 239 5.68 -25.21 -4.97
N LEU A 240 5.23 -24.22 -4.19
CA LEU A 240 5.10 -22.86 -4.69
C LEU A 240 6.46 -22.27 -5.09
N ALA A 241 7.49 -22.48 -4.26
CA ALA A 241 8.84 -22.02 -4.57
C ALA A 241 9.36 -22.70 -5.84
N ASP A 242 9.22 -24.02 -5.96
CA ASP A 242 9.63 -24.81 -7.11
C ASP A 242 8.96 -24.34 -8.41
N ARG A 243 7.64 -24.09 -8.37
CA ARG A 243 6.86 -23.61 -9.52
C ARG A 243 7.25 -22.21 -9.97
N LEU A 244 7.82 -21.41 -9.07
CA LEU A 244 8.22 -20.02 -9.33
C LEU A 244 9.74 -19.85 -9.54
N LEU A 245 10.53 -20.94 -9.57
CA LEU A 245 11.99 -20.88 -9.76
C LEU A 245 12.44 -20.18 -11.05
N ASN A 246 11.65 -20.28 -12.12
CA ASN A 246 11.96 -19.64 -13.41
C ASN A 246 11.24 -18.29 -13.60
N SER A 247 10.58 -17.78 -12.55
CA SER A 247 9.87 -16.50 -12.59
C SER A 247 10.71 -15.37 -12.02
N SER A 248 10.25 -14.12 -12.18
CA SER A 248 10.82 -12.96 -11.50
C SER A 248 10.80 -13.07 -9.97
N TYR A 249 10.00 -13.99 -9.41
CA TYR A 249 9.81 -14.17 -7.97
C TYR A 249 10.77 -15.18 -7.33
N ALA A 250 11.60 -15.88 -8.10
CA ALA A 250 12.40 -17.03 -7.61
C ALA A 250 13.21 -16.72 -6.34
N ARG A 251 14.04 -15.67 -6.37
CA ARG A 251 14.85 -15.25 -5.22
C ARG A 251 14.01 -14.80 -4.02
N PHE A 252 12.85 -14.21 -4.29
CA PHE A 252 11.95 -13.72 -3.27
C PHE A 252 11.23 -14.87 -2.56
N ILE A 253 10.69 -15.83 -3.33
CA ILE A 253 9.80 -16.85 -2.80
C ILE A 253 10.53 -17.92 -2.00
N GLU A 254 11.77 -18.25 -2.38
CA GLU A 254 12.62 -19.20 -1.66
C GLU A 254 12.80 -18.78 -0.19
N ASP A 255 13.29 -17.56 0.03
CA ASP A 255 13.48 -16.98 1.36
C ASP A 255 12.15 -16.86 2.13
N ALA A 256 11.09 -16.45 1.44
CA ALA A 256 9.80 -16.21 2.06
C ALA A 256 9.14 -17.52 2.54
N VAL A 257 9.19 -18.58 1.73
CA VAL A 257 8.68 -19.91 2.08
C VAL A 257 9.50 -20.50 3.23
N LEU A 258 10.84 -20.47 3.16
CA LEU A 258 11.70 -20.98 4.23
C LEU A 258 11.43 -20.28 5.57
N SER A 259 11.25 -18.96 5.55
CA SER A 259 10.91 -18.21 6.78
C SER A 259 9.51 -18.53 7.29
N TYR A 260 8.54 -18.69 6.39
CA TYR A 260 7.17 -19.03 6.75
C TYR A 260 7.11 -20.41 7.43
N GLN A 261 7.82 -21.40 6.93
CA GLN A 261 7.86 -22.74 7.54
C GLN A 261 8.46 -22.76 8.94
N LYS A 262 9.48 -21.93 9.19
CA LYS A 262 10.16 -21.87 10.50
C LYS A 262 9.34 -21.13 11.55
N THR A 263 8.58 -20.11 11.14
CA THR A 263 7.95 -19.17 12.08
C THR A 263 6.43 -19.27 12.12
N ASP A 264 5.82 -19.88 11.10
CA ASP A 264 4.38 -19.84 10.83
C ASP A 264 3.81 -18.40 10.70
N THR A 265 4.68 -17.42 10.45
CA THR A 265 4.32 -16.01 10.25
C THR A 265 4.67 -15.53 8.85
N LEU A 266 3.92 -14.53 8.37
CA LEU A 266 4.15 -13.89 7.08
C LEU A 266 4.89 -12.55 7.20
N THR A 267 5.41 -12.21 8.39
CA THR A 267 6.11 -10.94 8.62
C THR A 267 7.29 -10.76 7.66
N ARG A 268 8.12 -11.79 7.51
CA ARG A 268 9.25 -11.77 6.58
C ARG A 268 8.80 -11.74 5.12
N PHE A 269 7.73 -12.49 4.78
CA PHE A 269 7.13 -12.42 3.44
C PHE A 269 6.71 -10.99 3.10
N GLU A 270 6.00 -10.30 4.00
CA GLU A 270 5.51 -8.94 3.77
C GLU A 270 6.64 -7.95 3.56
N LYS A 271 7.71 -8.05 4.35
CA LYS A 271 8.92 -7.25 4.15
C LYS A 271 9.54 -7.50 2.77
N LEU A 272 9.83 -8.76 2.46
CA LEU A 272 10.49 -9.14 1.20
C LEU A 272 9.64 -8.76 -0.03
N ALA A 273 8.31 -8.76 0.10
CA ALA A 273 7.39 -8.38 -0.97
C ALA A 273 7.42 -6.87 -1.22
N ASP A 274 7.44 -6.07 -0.16
CA ASP A 274 7.62 -4.62 -0.25
C ASP A 274 9.00 -4.28 -0.84
N ASP A 275 10.07 -4.95 -0.41
CA ASP A 275 11.43 -4.76 -0.94
C ASP A 275 11.54 -5.15 -2.42
N PHE A 276 10.82 -6.20 -2.84
CA PHE A 276 10.71 -6.57 -4.26
C PHE A 276 10.06 -5.45 -5.09
N LEU A 277 8.92 -4.93 -4.63
CA LEU A 277 8.22 -3.84 -5.31
C LEU A 277 9.09 -2.57 -5.36
N LEU A 278 9.77 -2.24 -4.26
CA LEU A 278 10.61 -1.06 -4.19
C LEU A 278 11.79 -1.13 -5.17
N ARG A 279 12.41 -2.30 -5.35
CA ARG A 279 13.46 -2.50 -6.38
C ARG A 279 12.95 -2.26 -7.80
N HIS A 280 11.70 -2.63 -8.10
CA HIS A 280 11.08 -2.27 -9.38
C HIS A 280 10.88 -0.76 -9.49
N VAL A 281 10.38 -0.13 -8.43
CA VAL A 281 10.17 1.33 -8.36
C VAL A 281 11.48 2.11 -8.54
N GLN A 282 12.59 1.63 -7.99
CA GLN A 282 13.92 2.24 -8.13
C GLN A 282 14.45 2.27 -9.57
N LYS A 283 13.94 1.44 -10.49
CA LYS A 283 14.31 1.51 -11.92
C LYS A 283 13.97 2.87 -12.53
N ALA A 284 12.95 3.57 -12.01
CA ALA A 284 12.58 4.91 -12.45
C ALA A 284 13.67 5.98 -12.19
N LYS A 285 14.68 5.69 -11.36
CA LYS A 285 15.85 6.56 -11.18
C LYS A 285 16.65 6.75 -12.48
N TYR A 286 16.56 5.79 -13.41
CA TYR A 286 17.25 5.83 -14.70
C TYR A 286 16.42 6.43 -15.85
N THR A 287 15.14 6.75 -15.61
CA THR A 287 14.30 7.44 -16.59
C THR A 287 14.61 8.93 -16.59
N ALA A 288 14.99 9.47 -17.75
CA ALA A 288 15.33 10.88 -17.93
C ALA A 288 14.08 11.75 -17.86
N PHE A 289 13.07 11.47 -18.69
CA PHE A 289 11.78 12.16 -18.69
C PHE A 289 10.63 11.17 -18.95
N GLY A 290 9.61 11.20 -18.12
CA GLY A 290 8.46 10.31 -18.23
C GLY A 290 7.59 10.33 -16.97
N LEU A 291 6.57 9.47 -16.95
CA LEU A 291 5.67 9.32 -15.82
C LEU A 291 6.27 8.50 -14.67
N GLU A 292 7.28 7.69 -14.97
CA GLU A 292 7.89 6.76 -14.04
C GLU A 292 8.52 7.46 -12.83
N PRO A 293 9.28 8.57 -12.97
CA PRO A 293 9.76 9.34 -11.83
C PRO A 293 8.63 9.85 -10.92
N ILE A 294 7.51 10.32 -11.49
CA ILE A 294 6.37 10.82 -10.69
C ILE A 294 5.73 9.66 -9.92
N ALA A 295 5.44 8.55 -10.59
CA ALA A 295 4.90 7.34 -9.97
C ALA A 295 5.84 6.80 -8.88
N ALA A 296 7.14 6.76 -9.15
CA ALA A 296 8.14 6.29 -8.20
C ALA A 296 8.25 7.17 -6.98
N PHE A 297 8.16 8.49 -7.13
CA PHE A 297 8.16 9.42 -6.00
C PHE A 297 6.93 9.25 -5.10
N ILE A 298 5.73 9.07 -5.68
CA ILE A 298 4.51 8.76 -4.91
C ILE A 298 4.74 7.50 -4.06
N LEU A 299 5.20 6.43 -4.70
CA LEU A 299 5.42 5.13 -4.06
C LEU A 299 6.55 5.18 -3.02
N ALA A 300 7.58 6.00 -3.24
CA ALA A 300 8.64 6.25 -2.28
C ALA A 300 8.10 6.96 -1.03
N GLN A 301 7.28 8.01 -1.21
CA GLN A 301 6.66 8.74 -0.10
C GLN A 301 5.72 7.82 0.71
N GLU A 302 4.91 7.00 0.04
CA GLU A 302 4.04 6.03 0.71
C GLU A 302 4.85 5.01 1.53
N ASN A 303 5.97 4.52 0.98
CA ASN A 303 6.86 3.60 1.69
C ASN A 303 7.52 4.27 2.90
N GLU A 304 7.94 5.52 2.79
CA GLU A 304 8.51 6.28 3.89
C GLU A 304 7.52 6.50 5.04
N VAL A 305 6.28 6.89 4.71
CA VAL A 305 5.18 6.99 5.67
C VAL A 305 4.93 5.65 6.36
N LYS A 306 4.99 4.54 5.62
CA LYS A 306 4.87 3.19 6.17
C LYS A 306 6.03 2.87 7.12
N LEU A 307 7.27 3.21 6.78
CA LEU A 307 8.44 3.00 7.63
C LEU A 307 8.35 3.80 8.93
N ILE A 308 8.01 5.09 8.85
CA ILE A 308 7.84 5.95 10.02
C ILE A 308 6.76 5.36 10.93
N ARG A 309 5.63 4.91 10.37
CA ARG A 309 4.56 4.26 11.14
C ARG A 309 5.05 3.01 11.89
N ILE A 310 5.79 2.11 11.25
CA ILE A 310 6.35 0.92 11.92
C ILE A 310 7.22 1.32 13.10
N ILE A 311 8.10 2.31 12.90
CA ILE A 311 9.03 2.78 13.94
C ILE A 311 8.25 3.39 15.09
N MET A 312 7.32 4.30 14.81
CA MET A 312 6.52 4.97 15.83
C MET A 312 5.67 3.98 16.62
N VAL A 313 4.98 3.05 15.97
CA VAL A 313 4.26 1.96 16.66
C VAL A 313 5.20 1.17 17.55
N GLY A 314 6.37 0.76 17.02
CA GLY A 314 7.35 0.01 17.79
C GLY A 314 7.87 0.78 19.01
N LYS A 315 8.18 2.07 18.85
CA LYS A 315 8.71 2.92 19.91
C LYS A 315 7.67 3.26 20.98
N ILE A 316 6.43 3.57 20.58
CA ILE A 316 5.32 3.82 21.51
C ILE A 316 5.06 2.56 22.35
N ASN A 317 5.08 1.38 21.73
CA ASN A 317 4.89 0.09 22.42
C ASN A 317 6.18 -0.47 23.05
N ARG A 318 7.28 0.28 23.04
CA ARG A 318 8.58 -0.10 23.63
C ARG A 318 9.10 -1.46 23.14
N LEU A 319 8.88 -1.78 21.88
CA LEU A 319 9.39 -3.00 21.27
C LEU A 319 10.93 -2.96 21.20
N PRO A 320 11.60 -4.12 21.35
CA PRO A 320 13.04 -4.21 21.14
C PRO A 320 13.44 -3.74 19.74
N VAL A 321 14.61 -3.09 19.64
CA VAL A 321 15.18 -2.59 18.37
C VAL A 321 15.23 -3.68 17.29
N ALA A 322 15.62 -4.90 17.68
CA ALA A 322 15.70 -6.03 16.76
C ALA A 322 14.34 -6.40 16.14
N GLU A 323 13.26 -6.37 16.92
CA GLU A 323 11.90 -6.65 16.41
C GLU A 323 11.39 -5.57 15.46
N ILE A 324 11.72 -4.30 15.74
CA ILE A 324 11.41 -3.20 14.83
C ILE A 324 12.18 -3.42 13.51
N LYS A 325 13.49 -3.66 13.57
CA LYS A 325 14.36 -3.88 12.40
C LYS A 325 13.92 -5.06 11.53
N GLU A 326 13.41 -6.13 12.14
CA GLU A 326 12.89 -7.29 11.40
C GLU A 326 11.72 -6.90 10.49
N ARG A 327 10.91 -5.91 10.89
CA ARG A 327 9.75 -5.42 10.14
C ARG A 327 10.06 -4.27 9.19
N LEU A 328 11.26 -3.68 9.27
CA LEU A 328 11.64 -2.56 8.41
C LEU A 328 11.90 -3.03 6.99
N ARG A 329 11.26 -2.34 6.05
CA ARG A 329 11.47 -2.45 4.61
C ARG A 329 12.70 -1.66 4.19
N ASP A 330 13.10 -1.81 2.94
CA ASP A 330 14.10 -0.98 2.31
C ASP A 330 13.60 0.46 2.11
N VAL A 331 14.56 1.38 1.98
CA VAL A 331 14.32 2.80 1.68
C VAL A 331 14.47 3.04 0.20
N TYR A 332 13.80 4.07 -0.32
CA TYR A 332 13.88 4.38 -1.75
C TYR A 332 15.24 4.96 -2.13
N VAL A 333 15.76 5.90 -1.33
CA VAL A 333 17.00 6.67 -1.61
C VAL A 333 18.25 5.85 -1.35
#